data_AF-A0A4R1GNF0-F1
#
_entry.id   AF-A0A4R1GNF0-F1
#
_cell.length_a   1.000
_cell.length_b   1.000
_cell.length_c   1.000
_cell.angle_alpha   90.00
_cell.angle_beta   90.00
_cell.angle_gamma   90.00
#
_symmetry.space_group_name_H-M   'P 1'
#
loop_
_entity.id
_entity.type
_entity.pdbx_description
1 polymer ?
#
loop_
_entity_poly.entity_id
_entity_poly.type
_entity_poly.pdbx_seq_one_letter_code
_entity_poly.pdbx_strand_id
1 'polypeptide(L)'
;MQRQVVRQDASHLTGSRPFMRLVRTGLLWDLIGYVLVLSLVVYLSAAHLGLLNEVSKPSKTADLGVRNGEYFETLAGNESEALKDQKQPFSRDTVQRAYRSVDRVAPDLLLERLELLQSRPAWTLLDIDAAQAKRDLWQLIREGDAALPAIAHFLARGADADFTKGGIDDEVGYPSLRLALFAALERIGGHQVESILYEELHKTQQPTEIEALGFYLNDASPGLYDQDIVRAARDVFSTLVNEGGGDRDTGPLFRIFSQYGDASISRELEGINQLNWGRYAAITLSELPDGGGVQALSNRVYGADRSDAGAQFAIKILAQSSEYPAAANALINSVRASLIPDRRWSELSRLIAGTYHLQLTSSDLGSTASDDRDIRSPVLKTNQYISRTPGGGQVVYGLEFASPVLAPDQILPRMELIDQLLFEVTSPVAKRELEKAYETLWLLNLEQEK
;
A
#
# COMPACT_ATOMS: atom_id res chain seq x y z
N MET A 1 16.54 -48.29 -61.75
CA MET A 1 16.32 -46.89 -61.32
C MET A 1 17.31 -46.60 -60.19
N GLN A 2 18.34 -45.83 -60.53
CA GLN A 2 19.59 -45.67 -59.80
C GLN A 2 19.48 -44.58 -58.71
N ARG A 3 20.01 -44.87 -57.52
CA ARG A 3 20.38 -43.87 -56.51
C ARG A 3 21.74 -43.30 -56.89
N GLN A 4 21.82 -41.97 -57.03
CA GLN A 4 23.07 -41.27 -57.23
C GLN A 4 23.62 -40.75 -55.89
N VAL A 5 24.82 -41.22 -55.60
CA VAL A 5 25.78 -40.73 -54.63
C VAL A 5 26.52 -39.56 -55.27
N VAL A 6 26.71 -38.45 -54.55
CA VAL A 6 27.83 -37.53 -54.80
C VAL A 6 28.50 -37.18 -53.47
N ARG A 7 29.81 -37.39 -53.48
CA ARG A 7 30.83 -37.19 -52.45
C ARG A 7 31.84 -36.18 -53.02
N GLN A 8 32.68 -35.62 -52.16
CA GLN A 8 33.93 -34.86 -52.44
C GLN A 8 33.79 -33.35 -52.73
N ASP A 9 34.66 -32.45 -52.25
CA ASP A 9 35.95 -32.60 -51.58
C ASP A 9 36.33 -31.33 -50.78
N ALA A 10 37.30 -31.54 -49.88
CA ALA A 10 38.01 -30.55 -49.09
C ALA A 10 39.14 -29.86 -49.87
N SER A 11 39.50 -28.62 -49.48
CA SER A 11 40.90 -28.19 -49.43
C SER A 11 41.10 -26.83 -48.73
N HIS A 12 41.95 -26.87 -47.69
CA HIS A 12 43.04 -25.93 -47.37
C HIS A 12 42.79 -24.42 -47.38
N LEU A 13 43.05 -23.76 -46.23
CA LEU A 13 43.99 -22.63 -46.13
C LEU A 13 44.49 -22.49 -44.68
N THR A 14 45.77 -22.82 -44.51
CA THR A 14 46.60 -22.58 -43.33
C THR A 14 47.08 -21.13 -43.31
N GLY A 15 46.91 -20.42 -42.19
CA GLY A 15 47.46 -19.07 -41.98
C GLY A 15 47.88 -18.86 -40.52
N SER A 16 49.14 -19.15 -40.21
CA SER A 16 49.81 -18.83 -38.94
C SER A 16 49.90 -17.32 -38.71
N ARG A 17 49.54 -16.86 -37.52
CA ARG A 17 49.88 -15.52 -36.99
C ARG A 17 50.62 -15.65 -35.64
N PRO A 18 51.59 -14.76 -35.36
CA PRO A 18 52.51 -14.94 -34.26
C PRO A 18 51.90 -14.54 -32.91
N PHE A 19 52.19 -15.36 -31.89
CA PHE A 19 51.99 -15.07 -30.48
C PHE A 19 52.85 -13.89 -30.05
N MET A 20 52.21 -12.75 -29.72
CA MET A 20 52.85 -11.67 -28.99
C MET A 20 52.48 -11.79 -27.50
N ARG A 21 53.51 -11.89 -26.66
CA ARG A 21 53.45 -11.93 -25.20
C ARG A 21 52.75 -10.69 -24.65
N LEU A 22 51.62 -10.86 -23.97
CA LEU A 22 51.05 -9.88 -23.04
C LEU A 22 51.15 -10.46 -21.62
N VAL A 23 52.28 -10.23 -20.97
CA VAL A 23 52.50 -10.51 -19.54
C VAL A 23 52.73 -9.16 -18.88
N ARG A 24 51.71 -8.61 -18.21
CA ARG A 24 51.76 -7.63 -17.08
C ARG A 24 50.43 -6.86 -16.88
N THR A 25 49.31 -7.55 -16.69
CA THR A 25 48.07 -6.91 -16.19
C THR A 25 47.43 -7.61 -14.99
N GLY A 26 47.88 -8.81 -14.61
CA GLY A 26 47.31 -9.55 -13.46
C GLY A 26 47.50 -8.88 -12.10
N LEU A 27 48.66 -8.24 -11.88
CA LEU A 27 49.01 -7.64 -10.58
C LEU A 27 48.08 -6.48 -10.17
N LEU A 28 47.46 -5.78 -11.11
CA LEU A 28 46.54 -4.68 -10.79
C LEU A 28 45.18 -5.22 -10.33
N TRP A 29 44.69 -6.28 -10.96
CA TRP A 29 43.40 -6.89 -10.64
C TRP A 29 43.43 -7.64 -9.31
N ASP A 30 44.55 -8.31 -9.01
CA ASP A 30 44.73 -8.97 -7.71
C ASP A 30 44.76 -7.97 -6.54
N LEU A 31 45.32 -6.77 -6.76
CA LEU A 31 45.41 -5.72 -5.75
C LEU A 31 44.03 -5.06 -5.49
N ILE A 32 43.24 -4.86 -6.55
CA ILE A 32 41.85 -4.39 -6.43
C ILE A 32 40.99 -5.43 -5.68
N GLY A 33 41.15 -6.72 -6.01
CA GLY A 33 40.47 -7.81 -5.30
C GLY A 33 40.82 -7.84 -3.82
N TYR A 34 42.10 -7.68 -3.46
CA TYR A 34 42.54 -7.65 -2.07
C TYR A 34 41.98 -6.47 -1.28
N VAL A 35 41.93 -5.28 -1.87
CA VAL A 35 41.35 -4.09 -1.22
C VAL A 35 39.87 -4.28 -0.93
N LEU A 36 39.10 -4.82 -1.89
CA LEU A 36 37.66 -5.07 -1.70
C LEU A 36 37.37 -6.09 -0.59
N VAL A 37 38.15 -7.18 -0.53
CA VAL A 37 38.02 -8.18 0.54
C VAL A 37 38.38 -7.59 1.90
N LEU A 38 39.47 -6.80 1.97
CA LEU A 38 39.89 -6.18 3.23
C LEU A 38 38.85 -5.15 3.72
N SER A 39 38.28 -4.34 2.81
CA SER A 39 37.19 -3.41 3.12
C SER A 39 35.94 -4.13 3.63
N LEU A 40 35.58 -5.27 3.04
CA LEU A 40 34.44 -6.08 3.49
C LEU A 40 34.69 -6.68 4.89
N VAL A 41 35.90 -7.16 5.17
CA VAL A 41 36.27 -7.68 6.50
C VAL A 41 36.24 -6.58 7.55
N VAL A 42 36.75 -5.37 7.25
CA VAL A 42 36.69 -4.21 8.15
C VAL A 42 35.24 -3.79 8.40
N TYR A 43 34.40 -3.75 7.36
CA TYR A 43 32.98 -3.43 7.48
C TYR A 43 32.23 -4.44 8.36
N LEU A 44 32.43 -5.74 8.12
CA LEU A 44 31.81 -6.81 8.92
C LEU A 44 32.32 -6.81 10.37
N SER A 45 33.61 -6.50 10.59
CA SER A 45 34.18 -6.39 11.94
C SER A 45 33.62 -5.18 12.69
N ALA A 46 33.46 -4.04 12.02
CA ALA A 46 32.84 -2.84 12.60
C ALA A 46 31.35 -3.08 12.93
N ALA A 47 30.63 -3.80 12.07
CA ALA A 47 29.24 -4.19 12.33
C ALA A 47 29.13 -5.15 13.53
N HIS A 48 30.12 -6.03 13.73
CA HIS A 48 30.14 -6.98 14.86
C HIS A 48 30.57 -6.33 16.18
N LEU A 49 31.38 -5.27 16.14
CA LEU A 49 31.83 -4.52 17.33
C LEU A 49 30.85 -3.44 17.79
N GLY A 50 29.81 -3.13 17.00
CA GLY A 50 28.91 -1.99 17.23
C GLY A 50 27.51 -2.28 17.79
N LEU A 51 27.10 -3.53 18.02
CA LEU A 51 25.68 -3.85 18.32
C LEU A 51 25.50 -4.91 19.42
N LEU A 52 25.83 -4.55 20.67
CA LEU A 52 25.22 -5.14 21.87
C LEU A 52 25.08 -4.09 22.98
N ASN A 53 24.49 -2.93 22.65
CA ASN A 53 23.99 -2.01 23.68
C ASN A 53 22.79 -1.20 23.13
N GLU A 54 21.71 -1.91 22.82
CA GLU A 54 20.38 -1.32 22.95
C GLU A 54 19.63 -2.09 24.03
N VAL A 55 19.58 -1.44 25.20
CA VAL A 55 18.74 -1.79 26.33
C VAL A 55 17.29 -1.69 25.86
N SER A 56 16.62 -2.84 25.84
CA SER A 56 15.17 -2.93 25.71
C SER A 56 14.50 -2.04 26.76
N LYS A 57 13.92 -0.92 26.33
CA LYS A 57 12.92 -0.21 27.15
C LYS A 57 11.53 -0.68 26.71
N PRO A 58 10.67 -1.12 27.64
CA PRO A 58 9.29 -1.45 27.31
C PRO A 58 8.56 -0.19 26.88
N SER A 59 7.85 -0.26 25.75
CA SER A 59 6.94 0.79 25.30
C SER A 59 5.82 0.95 26.33
N LYS A 60 5.88 2.01 27.13
CA LYS A 60 4.71 2.52 27.84
C LYS A 60 3.74 3.04 26.79
N THR A 61 2.60 2.38 26.68
CA THR A 61 1.37 2.96 26.12
C THR A 61 1.04 4.21 26.93
N ALA A 62 1.39 5.36 26.38
CA ALA A 62 0.92 6.65 26.86
C ALA A 62 -0.45 6.90 26.23
N ASP A 63 -1.47 6.78 27.06
CA ASP A 63 -2.80 7.33 26.85
C ASP A 63 -2.68 8.84 26.59
N LEU A 64 -2.81 9.22 25.31
CA LEU A 64 -2.86 10.61 24.86
C LEU A 64 -4.25 10.87 24.31
N GLY A 65 -5.16 11.18 25.23
CA GLY A 65 -6.42 11.83 24.91
C GLY A 65 -6.16 13.15 24.18
N VAL A 66 -6.56 13.19 22.91
CA VAL A 66 -6.49 14.36 22.03
C VAL A 66 -7.42 15.44 22.58
N ARG A 67 -6.84 16.50 23.13
CA ARG A 67 -7.53 17.74 23.49
C ARG A 67 -7.15 18.81 22.47
N ASN A 68 -7.78 18.75 21.30
CA ASN A 68 -7.63 19.77 20.26
C ASN A 68 -8.45 21.01 20.64
N GLY A 69 -7.77 22.06 21.09
CA GLY A 69 -8.40 23.35 21.39
C GLY A 69 -7.48 24.51 21.81
N GLU A 70 -6.23 24.27 22.23
CA GLU A 70 -5.44 25.31 22.94
C GLU A 70 -4.02 25.55 22.38
N TYR A 71 -3.85 25.70 21.07
CA TYR A 71 -2.52 26.04 20.50
C TYR A 71 -2.42 27.40 19.79
N PHE A 72 -3.46 28.24 19.80
CA PHE A 72 -3.41 29.55 19.13
C PHE A 72 -3.53 30.80 20.03
N GLU A 73 -3.79 30.68 21.34
CA GLU A 73 -3.84 31.87 22.22
C GLU A 73 -2.46 32.35 22.72
N THR A 74 -1.40 31.54 22.63
CA THR A 74 -0.10 31.85 23.24
C THR A 74 0.90 32.60 22.36
N LEU A 75 0.62 32.83 21.06
CA LEU A 75 1.52 33.58 20.16
C LEU A 75 1.06 35.02 19.87
N ALA A 76 -0.09 35.45 20.38
CA ALA A 76 -0.57 36.84 20.26
C ALA A 76 -0.25 37.74 21.48
N GLY A 77 0.45 37.21 22.49
CA GLY A 77 0.51 37.82 23.83
C GLY A 77 1.69 38.74 24.16
N ASN A 78 2.77 38.80 23.37
CA ASN A 78 4.05 39.36 23.87
C ASN A 78 4.63 40.57 23.12
N GLU A 79 3.85 41.30 22.31
CA GLU A 79 4.34 42.50 21.59
C GLU A 79 3.67 43.84 21.97
N SER A 80 3.01 43.95 23.14
CA SER A 80 2.21 45.14 23.49
C SER A 80 2.68 45.98 24.69
N GLU A 81 3.98 46.07 24.96
CA GLU A 81 4.50 47.03 25.96
C GLU A 81 5.21 48.26 25.41
N ALA A 82 5.43 48.37 24.10
CA ALA A 82 6.18 49.49 23.50
C ALA A 82 5.33 50.65 22.90
N LEU A 83 3.99 50.61 22.98
CA LEU A 83 3.10 51.55 22.27
C LEU A 83 1.98 52.17 23.14
N LYS A 84 2.26 52.46 24.41
CA LYS A 84 1.24 52.99 25.35
C LYS A 84 0.92 54.50 25.23
N ASP A 85 1.57 55.28 24.35
CA ASP A 85 1.46 56.76 24.39
C ASP A 85 0.84 57.46 23.16
N GLN A 86 0.10 56.76 22.29
CA GLN A 86 -0.65 57.42 21.20
C GLN A 86 -2.10 56.96 21.14
N LYS A 87 -2.95 57.61 21.95
CA LYS A 87 -4.42 57.39 21.96
C LYS A 87 -5.08 58.18 20.83
N GLN A 88 -5.32 57.51 19.70
CA GLN A 88 -6.57 57.71 18.97
C GLN A 88 -7.35 56.39 18.99
N PRO A 89 -8.63 56.38 19.39
CA PRO A 89 -9.44 55.18 19.40
C PRO A 89 -9.80 54.83 17.95
N PHE A 90 -9.02 53.95 17.33
CA PHE A 90 -9.53 53.23 16.16
C PHE A 90 -10.74 52.42 16.61
N SER A 91 -11.88 52.58 15.93
CA SER A 91 -13.04 51.74 16.14
C SER A 91 -12.61 50.27 16.02
N ARG A 92 -13.02 49.40 16.95
CA ARG A 92 -12.72 47.96 16.91
C ARG A 92 -13.07 47.35 15.55
N ASP A 93 -14.11 47.86 14.89
CA ASP A 93 -14.51 47.45 13.53
C ASP A 93 -13.51 47.84 12.43
N THR A 94 -12.77 48.93 12.63
CA THR A 94 -11.75 49.40 11.67
C THR A 94 -10.45 48.61 11.85
N VAL A 95 -10.07 48.32 13.10
CA VAL A 95 -8.93 47.44 13.41
C VAL A 95 -9.22 46.03 12.90
N GLN A 96 -10.42 45.49 13.14
CA GLN A 96 -10.78 44.15 12.70
C GLN A 96 -10.97 44.05 11.17
N ARG A 97 -11.38 45.13 10.49
CA ARG A 97 -11.34 45.22 9.01
C ARG A 97 -9.91 45.36 8.47
N ALA A 98 -9.04 46.12 9.14
CA ALA A 98 -7.65 46.27 8.76
C ALA A 98 -6.86 44.95 8.92
N TYR A 99 -7.03 44.23 10.03
CA TYR A 99 -6.45 42.89 10.20
C TYR A 99 -7.03 41.86 9.21
N ARG A 100 -8.31 41.96 8.83
CA ARG A 100 -8.88 41.13 7.76
C ARG A 100 -8.37 41.46 6.36
N SER A 101 -7.86 42.67 6.13
CA SER A 101 -7.31 43.09 4.83
C SER A 101 -5.81 42.84 4.67
N VAL A 102 -5.08 42.55 5.75
CA VAL A 102 -3.60 42.47 5.73
C VAL A 102 -3.08 41.06 5.43
N ASP A 103 -3.86 39.99 5.59
CA ASP A 103 -3.35 38.60 5.44
C ASP A 103 -4.02 37.76 4.34
N ARG A 104 -4.76 38.37 3.40
CA ARG A 104 -5.26 37.64 2.23
C ARG A 104 -4.14 37.51 1.19
N VAL A 105 -3.37 36.44 1.33
CA VAL A 105 -2.45 35.99 0.28
C VAL A 105 -3.28 35.38 -0.85
N ALA A 106 -3.04 35.83 -2.08
CA ALA A 106 -3.71 35.28 -3.25
C ALA A 106 -3.44 33.75 -3.36
N PRO A 107 -4.45 32.92 -3.72
CA PRO A 107 -4.28 31.47 -3.85
C PRO A 107 -3.08 31.05 -4.70
N ASP A 108 -2.81 31.77 -5.80
CA ASP A 108 -1.65 31.51 -6.67
C ASP A 108 -0.31 31.65 -5.93
N LEU A 109 -0.17 32.64 -5.04
CA LEU A 109 1.04 32.85 -4.25
C LEU A 109 1.22 31.81 -3.14
N LEU A 110 0.12 31.24 -2.63
CA LEU A 110 0.18 30.11 -1.70
C LEU A 110 0.69 28.86 -2.41
N LEU A 111 0.16 28.57 -3.60
CA LEU A 111 0.59 27.43 -4.42
C LEU A 111 2.03 27.58 -4.92
N GLU A 112 2.45 28.78 -5.32
CA GLU A 112 3.85 29.05 -5.68
C GLU A 112 4.78 28.75 -4.50
N ARG A 113 4.41 29.15 -3.28
CA ARG A 113 5.22 28.87 -2.09
C ARG A 113 5.29 27.38 -1.75
N LEU A 114 4.18 26.66 -1.90
CA LEU A 114 4.13 25.21 -1.74
C LEU A 114 4.98 24.50 -2.79
N GLU A 115 4.95 24.95 -4.04
CA GLU A 115 5.76 24.42 -5.15
C GLU A 115 7.26 24.66 -4.92
N LEU A 116 7.64 25.81 -4.36
CA LEU A 116 9.03 26.11 -4.03
C LEU A 116 9.67 25.11 -3.07
N LEU A 117 8.89 24.39 -2.25
CA LEU A 117 9.40 23.31 -1.40
C LEU A 117 10.05 22.19 -2.22
N GLN A 118 9.54 21.91 -3.44
CA GLN A 118 10.13 20.90 -4.34
C GLN A 118 11.52 21.30 -4.84
N SER A 119 11.77 22.59 -5.01
CA SER A 119 13.05 23.10 -5.51
C SER A 119 14.18 23.03 -4.48
N ARG A 120 13.82 22.86 -3.20
CA ARG A 120 14.78 22.78 -2.10
C ARG A 120 15.36 21.38 -2.01
N PRO A 121 16.66 21.24 -1.70
CA PRO A 121 17.22 19.92 -1.41
C PRO A 121 16.48 19.27 -0.24
N ALA A 122 16.14 17.99 -0.37
CA ALA A 122 15.48 17.17 0.64
C ALA A 122 15.96 17.44 2.08
N TRP A 123 17.28 17.42 2.29
CA TRP A 123 17.93 17.63 3.59
C TRP A 123 17.81 19.05 4.17
N THR A 124 17.22 19.99 3.43
CA THR A 124 16.97 21.36 3.88
C THR A 124 15.54 21.59 4.32
N LEU A 125 14.63 20.63 4.13
CA LEU A 125 13.25 20.74 4.59
C LEU A 125 13.21 20.46 6.09
N LEU A 126 12.58 21.36 6.83
CA LEU A 126 12.51 21.36 8.30
C LEU A 126 11.05 21.40 8.77
N ASP A 127 10.80 21.15 10.05
CA ASP A 127 9.48 21.24 10.68
C ASP A 127 8.77 22.59 10.43
N ILE A 128 9.55 23.68 10.32
CA ILE A 128 9.01 25.01 10.00
C ILE A 128 8.42 25.08 8.59
N ASP A 129 8.99 24.33 7.64
CA ASP A 129 8.49 24.21 6.27
C ASP A 129 7.21 23.37 6.24
N ALA A 130 7.17 22.27 6.99
CA ALA A 130 5.95 21.47 7.16
C ALA A 130 4.80 22.28 7.77
N ALA A 131 5.09 23.04 8.84
CA ALA A 131 4.12 23.92 9.48
C ALA A 131 3.65 25.04 8.54
N GLN A 132 4.55 25.56 7.70
CA GLN A 132 4.21 26.56 6.68
C GLN A 132 3.31 25.94 5.60
N ALA A 133 3.63 24.75 5.11
CA ALA A 133 2.83 24.05 4.12
C ALA A 133 1.40 23.79 4.63
N LYS A 134 1.27 23.30 5.87
CA LYS A 134 -0.03 23.15 6.54
C LYS A 134 -0.81 24.46 6.60
N ARG A 135 -0.17 25.57 6.99
CA ARG A 135 -0.83 26.89 7.03
C ARG A 135 -1.33 27.32 5.66
N ASP A 136 -0.52 27.14 4.62
CA ASP A 136 -0.87 27.55 3.25
C ASP A 136 -2.02 26.68 2.70
N LEU A 137 -2.00 25.36 2.94
CA LEU A 137 -3.11 24.45 2.60
C LEU A 137 -4.42 24.83 3.32
N TRP A 138 -4.35 25.11 4.63
CA TRP A 138 -5.51 25.60 5.38
C TRP A 138 -6.03 26.95 4.88
N GLN A 139 -5.13 27.82 4.42
CA GLN A 139 -5.54 29.08 3.83
C GLN A 139 -6.27 28.87 2.50
N LEU A 140 -5.80 27.98 1.63
CA LEU A 140 -6.51 27.60 0.40
C LEU A 140 -7.94 27.09 0.72
N ILE A 141 -8.08 26.20 1.70
CA ILE A 141 -9.39 25.69 2.14
C ILE A 141 -10.30 26.84 2.62
N ARG A 142 -9.77 27.78 3.41
CA ARG A 142 -10.56 28.93 3.92
C ARG A 142 -11.02 29.89 2.83
N GLU A 143 -10.26 30.03 1.75
CA GLU A 143 -10.66 30.86 0.59
C GLU A 143 -11.80 30.19 -0.22
N GLY A 144 -12.01 28.87 -0.07
CA GLY A 144 -13.12 28.14 -0.68
C GLY A 144 -13.12 28.22 -2.20
N ASP A 145 -14.28 28.56 -2.78
CA ASP A 145 -14.47 28.71 -4.24
C ASP A 145 -13.45 29.63 -4.91
N ALA A 146 -12.96 30.66 -4.19
CA ALA A 146 -11.98 31.60 -4.72
C ALA A 146 -10.61 30.96 -5.00
N ALA A 147 -10.28 29.84 -4.34
CA ALA A 147 -9.05 29.09 -4.56
C ALA A 147 -9.14 28.08 -5.71
N LEU A 148 -10.35 27.67 -6.13
CA LEU A 148 -10.54 26.60 -7.12
C LEU A 148 -9.82 26.84 -8.46
N PRO A 149 -9.86 28.05 -9.06
CA PRO A 149 -9.15 28.29 -10.32
C PRO A 149 -7.64 28.10 -10.20
N ALA A 150 -7.05 28.54 -9.08
CA ALA A 150 -5.62 28.42 -8.83
C ALA A 150 -5.20 26.96 -8.61
N ILE A 151 -5.99 26.20 -7.83
CA ILE A 151 -5.75 24.78 -7.60
C ILE A 151 -5.89 23.99 -8.91
N ALA A 152 -6.96 24.22 -9.67
CA ALA A 152 -7.17 23.57 -10.97
C ALA A 152 -6.02 23.87 -11.94
N HIS A 153 -5.58 25.13 -12.02
CA HIS A 153 -4.45 25.53 -12.84
C HIS A 153 -3.14 24.85 -12.39
N PHE A 154 -2.89 24.74 -11.08
CA PHE A 154 -1.73 24.02 -10.56
C PHE A 154 -1.76 22.54 -10.96
N LEU A 155 -2.88 21.85 -10.74
CA LEU A 155 -3.05 20.42 -11.02
C LEU A 155 -2.94 20.13 -12.53
N ALA A 156 -3.50 20.99 -13.38
CA ALA A 156 -3.43 20.87 -14.83
C ALA A 156 -2.00 20.95 -15.40
N ARG A 157 -1.04 21.55 -14.68
CA ARG A 157 0.37 21.55 -15.06
C ARG A 157 1.08 20.22 -14.80
N GLY A 158 0.44 19.30 -14.06
CA GLY A 158 1.08 18.06 -13.59
C GLY A 158 2.23 18.30 -12.61
N ALA A 159 2.30 19.49 -11.99
CA ALA A 159 3.30 19.82 -10.98
C ALA A 159 2.99 19.09 -9.66
N ASP A 160 4.03 18.71 -8.92
CA ASP A 160 3.90 18.08 -7.61
C ASP A 160 5.12 18.37 -6.74
N ALA A 161 4.95 18.39 -5.42
CA ALA A 161 6.06 18.42 -4.46
C ALA A 161 6.02 17.13 -3.62
N ASP A 162 7.09 16.34 -3.70
CA ASP A 162 7.23 15.09 -2.97
C ASP A 162 7.71 15.39 -1.54
N PHE A 163 6.81 15.27 -0.57
CA PHE A 163 7.08 15.53 0.84
C PHE A 163 7.87 14.40 1.50
N THR A 164 7.79 13.17 0.97
CA THR A 164 8.54 12.01 1.48
C THR A 164 10.05 12.19 1.30
N LYS A 165 10.48 12.83 0.20
CA LYS A 165 11.89 13.15 -0.01
C LYS A 165 12.43 14.09 1.06
N GLY A 166 11.59 15.01 1.54
CA GLY A 166 11.94 15.96 2.60
C GLY A 166 11.86 15.39 4.01
N GLY A 167 11.23 14.22 4.18
CA GLY A 167 10.88 13.69 5.50
C GLY A 167 9.97 14.62 6.28
N ILE A 168 9.08 15.35 5.59
CA ILE A 168 8.08 16.23 6.20
C ILE A 168 6.65 15.73 5.97
N ASP A 169 6.49 14.55 5.36
CA ASP A 169 5.21 13.97 5.00
C ASP A 169 4.37 13.59 6.22
N ASP A 170 4.98 13.09 7.28
CA ASP A 170 4.31 12.83 8.56
C ASP A 170 3.80 14.16 9.18
N GLU A 171 4.65 15.20 9.18
CA GLU A 171 4.30 16.52 9.69
C GLU A 171 3.34 17.28 8.80
N VAL A 172 3.22 17.01 7.50
CA VAL A 172 2.21 17.61 6.62
C VAL A 172 0.92 16.79 6.63
N GLY A 173 1.02 15.46 6.82
CA GLY A 173 -0.06 14.49 6.77
C GLY A 173 -0.32 13.93 5.37
N TYR A 174 0.55 14.20 4.40
CA TYR A 174 0.43 13.75 3.01
C TYR A 174 1.82 13.49 2.42
N PRO A 175 1.97 12.49 1.54
CA PRO A 175 3.26 12.21 0.90
C PRO A 175 3.57 13.16 -0.27
N SER A 176 2.57 13.87 -0.81
CA SER A 176 2.79 14.88 -1.85
C SER A 176 1.82 16.05 -1.82
N LEU A 177 2.20 17.14 -2.49
CA LEU A 177 1.36 18.33 -2.62
C LEU A 177 0.10 18.05 -3.43
N ARG A 178 0.17 17.27 -4.52
CA ARG A 178 -1.02 16.90 -5.30
C ARG A 178 -2.06 16.17 -4.44
N LEU A 179 -1.63 15.19 -3.64
CA LEU A 179 -2.52 14.49 -2.71
C LEU A 179 -3.10 15.43 -1.64
N ALA A 180 -2.29 16.34 -1.09
CA ALA A 180 -2.76 17.36 -0.16
C ALA A 180 -3.79 18.31 -0.80
N LEU A 181 -3.63 18.64 -2.09
CA LEU A 181 -4.58 19.48 -2.82
C LEU A 181 -5.87 18.74 -3.15
N PHE A 182 -5.86 17.44 -3.42
CA PHE A 182 -7.10 16.65 -3.55
C PHE A 182 -7.89 16.65 -2.24
N ALA A 183 -7.22 16.46 -1.11
CA ALA A 183 -7.85 16.57 0.21
C ALA A 183 -8.36 18.00 0.50
N ALA A 184 -7.63 19.03 0.07
CA ALA A 184 -8.10 20.41 0.18
C ALA A 184 -9.35 20.67 -0.66
N LEU A 185 -9.40 20.13 -1.89
CA LEU A 185 -10.56 20.21 -2.77
C LEU A 185 -11.78 19.53 -2.14
N GLU A 186 -11.65 18.32 -1.59
CA GLU A 186 -12.74 17.62 -0.87
C GLU A 186 -13.32 18.49 0.25
N ARG A 187 -12.48 19.11 1.07
CA ARG A 187 -12.92 20.00 2.16
C ARG A 187 -13.58 21.30 1.69
N ILE A 188 -13.24 21.78 0.49
CA ILE A 188 -13.92 22.93 -0.13
C ILE A 188 -15.31 22.50 -0.63
N GLY A 189 -15.38 21.34 -1.30
CA GLY A 189 -16.61 20.75 -1.81
C GLY A 189 -17.26 21.49 -2.99
N GLY A 190 -18.45 21.02 -3.38
CA GLY A 190 -19.25 21.61 -4.46
C GLY A 190 -19.01 21.02 -5.85
N HIS A 191 -19.92 21.27 -6.78
CA HIS A 191 -19.91 20.66 -8.12
C HIS A 191 -18.68 21.01 -8.97
N GLN A 192 -18.08 22.19 -8.76
CA GLN A 192 -16.86 22.57 -9.45
C GLN A 192 -15.67 21.73 -8.97
N VAL A 193 -15.60 21.39 -7.67
CA VAL A 193 -14.58 20.49 -7.12
C VAL A 193 -14.70 19.10 -7.75
N GLU A 194 -15.92 18.54 -7.79
CA GLU A 194 -16.18 17.23 -8.40
C GLU A 194 -15.71 17.17 -9.85
N SER A 195 -15.95 18.25 -10.61
CA SER A 195 -15.46 18.37 -12.00
C SER A 195 -13.92 18.38 -12.08
N ILE A 196 -13.24 19.07 -11.17
CA ILE A 196 -11.76 19.11 -11.11
C ILE A 196 -11.21 17.73 -10.76
N LEU A 197 -11.75 17.07 -9.72
CA LEU A 197 -11.32 15.73 -9.31
C LEU A 197 -11.54 14.69 -10.41
N TYR A 198 -12.69 14.75 -11.08
CA TYR A 198 -13.00 13.87 -12.21
C TYR A 198 -12.03 14.10 -13.38
N GLU A 199 -11.72 15.36 -13.71
CA GLU A 199 -10.74 15.66 -14.75
C GLU A 199 -9.34 15.12 -14.42
N GLU A 200 -8.90 15.25 -13.16
CA GLU A 200 -7.59 14.74 -12.72
C GLU A 200 -7.53 13.21 -12.69
N LEU A 201 -8.64 12.51 -12.41
CA LEU A 201 -8.71 11.04 -12.42
C LEU A 201 -8.28 10.46 -13.78
N HIS A 202 -8.66 11.14 -14.87
CA HIS A 202 -8.33 10.72 -16.24
C HIS A 202 -6.95 11.17 -16.72
N LYS A 203 -6.26 12.03 -15.96
CA LYS A 203 -4.92 12.54 -16.32
C LYS A 203 -3.80 11.85 -15.57
N THR A 204 -4.02 11.54 -14.30
CA THR A 204 -2.96 11.00 -13.45
C THR A 204 -2.54 9.60 -13.88
N GLN A 205 -1.26 9.30 -13.67
CA GLN A 205 -0.66 7.99 -13.90
C GLN A 205 -0.09 7.41 -12.59
N GLN A 206 -0.40 8.04 -11.46
CA GLN A 206 0.08 7.65 -10.13
C GLN A 206 -0.99 6.80 -9.42
N PRO A 207 -0.69 5.53 -9.09
CA PRO A 207 -1.62 4.65 -8.38
C PRO A 207 -2.30 5.27 -7.16
N THR A 208 -1.52 5.90 -6.27
CA THR A 208 -2.03 6.53 -5.05
C THR A 208 -2.95 7.72 -5.32
N GLU A 209 -2.70 8.47 -6.39
CA GLU A 209 -3.60 9.57 -6.80
C GLU A 209 -4.93 9.04 -7.30
N ILE A 210 -4.93 7.97 -8.11
CA ILE A 210 -6.18 7.35 -8.60
C ILE A 210 -7.02 6.86 -7.42
N GLU A 211 -6.40 6.26 -6.42
CA GLU A 211 -7.11 5.78 -5.24
C GLU A 211 -7.72 6.94 -4.45
N ALA A 212 -6.95 7.99 -4.18
CA ALA A 212 -7.44 9.17 -3.46
C ALA A 212 -8.59 9.86 -4.24
N LEU A 213 -8.42 10.06 -5.54
CA LEU A 213 -9.45 10.65 -6.40
C LEU A 213 -10.71 9.79 -6.45
N GLY A 214 -10.56 8.46 -6.56
CA GLY A 214 -11.68 7.54 -6.55
C GLY A 214 -12.45 7.56 -5.23
N PHE A 215 -11.73 7.58 -4.10
CA PHE A 215 -12.33 7.75 -2.78
C PHE A 215 -13.13 9.05 -2.67
N TYR A 216 -12.54 10.20 -3.04
CA TYR A 216 -13.21 11.49 -2.93
C TYR A 216 -14.42 11.63 -3.88
N LEU A 217 -14.33 11.10 -5.10
CA LEU A 217 -15.43 11.09 -6.05
C LEU A 217 -16.58 10.21 -5.58
N ASN A 218 -16.29 9.03 -5.01
CA ASN A 218 -17.30 8.14 -4.47
C ASN A 218 -17.92 8.70 -3.17
N ASP A 219 -17.17 9.39 -2.31
CA ASP A 219 -17.74 10.06 -1.13
C ASP A 219 -18.72 11.18 -1.54
N ALA A 220 -18.34 11.99 -2.54
CA ALA A 220 -19.19 13.07 -3.05
C ALA A 220 -20.46 12.54 -3.76
N SER A 221 -20.33 11.48 -4.56
CA SER A 221 -21.39 10.91 -5.38
C SER A 221 -21.32 9.36 -5.39
N PRO A 222 -21.81 8.68 -4.34
CA PRO A 222 -21.66 7.23 -4.18
C PRO A 222 -22.13 6.41 -5.38
N GLY A 223 -21.24 5.57 -5.91
CA GLY A 223 -21.50 4.66 -7.02
C GLY A 223 -21.56 5.32 -8.41
N LEU A 224 -21.57 6.65 -8.51
CA LEU A 224 -21.69 7.34 -9.79
C LEU A 224 -20.43 7.16 -10.66
N TYR A 225 -19.26 7.13 -10.03
CA TYR A 225 -17.96 7.13 -10.71
C TYR A 225 -17.22 5.79 -10.71
N ASP A 226 -17.79 4.73 -10.12
CA ASP A 226 -17.11 3.43 -9.95
C ASP A 226 -16.49 2.92 -11.25
N GLN A 227 -17.24 3.00 -12.36
CA GLN A 227 -16.76 2.54 -13.66
C GLN A 227 -15.59 3.37 -14.21
N ASP A 228 -15.58 4.68 -13.97
CA ASP A 228 -14.50 5.57 -14.41
C ASP A 228 -13.26 5.38 -13.53
N ILE A 229 -13.43 5.16 -12.23
CA ILE A 229 -12.36 4.84 -11.27
C ILE A 229 -11.68 3.53 -11.67
N VAL A 230 -12.47 2.46 -11.90
CA VAL A 230 -11.94 1.17 -12.35
C VAL A 230 -11.26 1.29 -13.72
N ARG A 231 -11.81 2.10 -14.64
CA ARG A 231 -11.20 2.34 -15.95
C ARG A 231 -9.85 3.02 -15.83
N ALA A 232 -9.74 4.10 -15.06
CA ALA A 232 -8.47 4.79 -14.83
C ALA A 232 -7.42 3.85 -14.19
N ALA A 233 -7.84 3.05 -13.20
CA ALA A 233 -6.97 2.05 -12.59
C ALA A 233 -6.50 0.99 -13.58
N ARG A 234 -7.37 0.49 -14.46
CA ARG A 234 -7.02 -0.45 -15.54
C ARG A 234 -6.02 0.15 -16.54
N ASP A 235 -6.22 1.41 -16.92
CA ASP A 235 -5.34 2.08 -17.88
C ASP A 235 -3.92 2.20 -17.32
N VAL A 236 -3.77 2.64 -16.06
CA VAL A 236 -2.47 2.67 -15.37
C VAL A 236 -1.91 1.27 -15.17
N PHE A 237 -2.73 0.32 -14.74
CA PHE A 237 -2.31 -1.06 -14.53
C PHE A 237 -1.75 -1.68 -15.82
N SER A 238 -2.43 -1.51 -16.94
CA SER A 238 -2.00 -2.00 -18.25
C SER A 238 -0.65 -1.40 -18.68
N THR A 239 -0.45 -0.11 -18.42
CA THR A 239 0.81 0.58 -18.68
C THR A 239 1.94 -0.02 -17.85
N LEU A 240 1.72 -0.24 -16.55
CA LEU A 240 2.71 -0.84 -15.66
C LEU A 240 3.04 -2.29 -16.02
N VAL A 241 2.05 -3.09 -16.44
CA VAL A 241 2.29 -4.45 -16.96
C VAL A 241 3.21 -4.40 -18.18
N ASN A 242 2.94 -3.49 -19.12
CA ASN A 242 3.73 -3.34 -20.34
C ASN A 242 5.16 -2.82 -20.08
N GLU A 243 5.34 -1.98 -19.06
CA GLU A 243 6.64 -1.47 -18.63
C GLU A 243 7.45 -2.48 -17.79
N GLY A 244 6.86 -3.63 -17.44
CA GLY A 244 7.52 -4.67 -16.65
C GLY A 244 7.46 -4.46 -15.13
N GLY A 245 6.57 -3.56 -14.67
CA GLY A 245 6.32 -3.32 -13.25
C GLY A 245 7.48 -2.63 -12.54
N GLY A 246 7.76 -1.36 -12.89
CA GLY A 246 8.80 -0.57 -12.23
C GLY A 246 8.61 -0.42 -10.71
N ASP A 247 9.46 0.38 -10.07
CA ASP A 247 9.48 0.58 -8.60
C ASP A 247 8.25 1.30 -8.01
N ARG A 248 7.17 1.48 -8.78
CA ARG A 248 5.94 2.13 -8.32
C ARG A 248 5.15 1.18 -7.43
N ASP A 249 4.62 1.69 -6.32
CA ASP A 249 3.67 0.92 -5.50
C ASP A 249 2.36 0.75 -6.27
N THR A 250 2.03 -0.50 -6.60
CA THR A 250 0.77 -0.86 -7.28
C THR A 250 -0.35 -1.22 -6.31
N GLY A 251 -0.08 -1.32 -5.00
CA GLY A 251 -1.07 -1.62 -3.98
C GLY A 251 -2.38 -0.82 -4.12
N PRO A 252 -2.33 0.52 -4.34
CA PRO A 252 -3.52 1.33 -4.59
C PRO A 252 -4.43 0.81 -5.71
N LEU A 253 -3.87 0.35 -6.84
CA LEU A 253 -4.67 -0.16 -7.96
C LEU A 253 -5.46 -1.41 -7.59
N PHE A 254 -4.83 -2.31 -6.82
CA PHE A 254 -5.46 -3.55 -6.37
C PHE A 254 -6.57 -3.30 -5.34
N ARG A 255 -6.47 -2.21 -4.57
CA ARG A 255 -7.55 -1.78 -3.65
C ARG A 255 -8.72 -1.18 -4.40
N ILE A 256 -8.45 -0.38 -5.43
CA ILE A 256 -9.50 0.09 -6.34
C ILE A 256 -10.25 -1.08 -6.96
N PHE A 257 -9.54 -2.11 -7.45
CA PHE A 257 -10.18 -3.30 -8.03
C PHE A 257 -10.99 -4.10 -7.02
N SER A 258 -10.58 -4.13 -5.75
CA SER A 258 -11.32 -4.78 -4.67
C SER A 258 -12.60 -4.00 -4.32
N GLN A 259 -12.50 -2.68 -4.19
CA GLN A 259 -13.59 -1.83 -3.72
C GLN A 259 -14.63 -1.50 -4.79
N TYR A 260 -14.19 -1.21 -6.02
CA TYR A 260 -15.05 -0.71 -7.11
C TYR A 260 -15.17 -1.69 -8.28
N GLY A 261 -14.34 -2.74 -8.30
CA GLY A 261 -14.30 -3.72 -9.39
C GLY A 261 -15.49 -4.67 -9.38
N ASP A 262 -15.79 -5.23 -10.56
CA ASP A 262 -16.77 -6.29 -10.74
C ASP A 262 -16.09 -7.60 -11.17
N ALA A 263 -16.89 -8.64 -11.41
CA ALA A 263 -16.39 -9.94 -11.85
C ALA A 263 -15.53 -9.89 -13.14
N SER A 264 -15.60 -8.82 -13.95
CA SER A 264 -14.79 -8.68 -15.17
C SER A 264 -13.31 -8.51 -14.88
N ILE A 265 -12.93 -7.99 -13.70
CA ILE A 265 -11.52 -7.80 -13.32
C ILE A 265 -10.81 -9.14 -13.05
N SER A 266 -11.57 -10.19 -12.71
CA SER A 266 -11.02 -11.50 -12.34
C SER A 266 -10.08 -12.07 -13.41
N ARG A 267 -10.46 -11.94 -14.69
CA ARG A 267 -9.67 -12.44 -15.83
C ARG A 267 -8.33 -11.70 -15.97
N GLU A 268 -8.34 -10.39 -15.73
CA GLU A 268 -7.14 -9.56 -15.77
C GLU A 268 -6.19 -9.96 -14.63
N LEU A 269 -6.74 -10.15 -13.41
CA LEU A 269 -5.98 -10.54 -12.23
C LEU A 269 -5.44 -11.99 -12.29
N GLU A 270 -6.15 -12.89 -12.97
CA GLU A 270 -5.71 -14.27 -13.18
C GLU A 270 -4.45 -14.32 -14.04
N GLY A 271 -4.37 -13.46 -15.07
CA GLY A 271 -3.25 -13.37 -16.01
C GLY A 271 -1.97 -12.72 -15.46
N ILE A 272 -2.02 -12.16 -14.25
CA ILE A 272 -0.86 -11.51 -13.63
C ILE A 272 0.24 -12.53 -13.36
N ASN A 273 1.46 -12.21 -13.79
CA ASN A 273 2.64 -12.98 -13.42
C ASN A 273 2.77 -13.02 -11.89
N GLN A 274 2.76 -14.23 -11.33
CA GLN A 274 2.79 -14.45 -9.90
C GLN A 274 4.03 -13.84 -9.22
N LEU A 275 5.14 -13.75 -9.95
CA LEU A 275 6.36 -13.13 -9.47
C LEU A 275 6.27 -11.60 -9.40
N ASN A 276 5.33 -10.92 -10.05
CA ASN A 276 5.27 -9.46 -10.03
C ASN A 276 4.32 -8.96 -8.95
N TRP A 277 3.04 -9.35 -9.03
CA TRP A 277 1.98 -8.90 -8.11
C TRP A 277 1.03 -10.03 -7.71
N GLY A 278 1.51 -11.29 -7.72
CA GLY A 278 0.66 -12.45 -7.49
C GLY A 278 -0.04 -12.46 -6.13
N ARG A 279 0.55 -11.86 -5.09
CA ARG A 279 -0.10 -11.78 -3.77
C ARG A 279 -1.19 -10.73 -3.75
N TYR A 280 -0.92 -9.55 -4.32
CA TYR A 280 -1.93 -8.52 -4.47
C TYR A 280 -3.13 -9.02 -5.26
N ALA A 281 -2.86 -9.63 -6.43
CA ALA A 281 -3.89 -10.24 -7.25
C ALA A 281 -4.70 -11.29 -6.49
N ALA A 282 -4.06 -12.13 -5.67
CA ALA A 282 -4.77 -13.14 -4.90
C ALA A 282 -5.70 -12.52 -3.85
N ILE A 283 -5.24 -11.52 -3.08
CA ILE A 283 -6.06 -10.83 -2.08
C ILE A 283 -7.23 -10.11 -2.77
N THR A 284 -6.97 -9.37 -3.84
CA THR A 284 -8.04 -8.70 -4.60
C THR A 284 -9.07 -9.70 -5.14
N LEU A 285 -8.63 -10.86 -5.66
CA LEU A 285 -9.54 -11.90 -6.14
C LEU A 285 -10.46 -12.45 -5.02
N SER A 286 -9.97 -12.57 -3.78
CA SER A 286 -10.84 -12.97 -2.66
C SER A 286 -11.85 -11.92 -2.24
N GLU A 287 -11.53 -10.65 -2.48
CA GLU A 287 -12.35 -9.53 -2.04
C GLU A 287 -13.40 -9.13 -3.09
N LEU A 288 -13.38 -9.73 -4.29
CA LEU A 288 -14.40 -9.47 -5.30
C LEU A 288 -15.80 -9.87 -4.80
N PRO A 289 -16.84 -9.08 -5.13
CA PRO A 289 -18.21 -9.36 -4.75
C PRO A 289 -18.67 -10.78 -5.11
N ASP A 290 -19.51 -11.36 -4.26
CA ASP A 290 -20.11 -12.69 -4.43
C ASP A 290 -19.10 -13.84 -4.61
N GLY A 291 -17.84 -13.64 -4.19
CA GLY A 291 -16.76 -14.60 -4.38
C GLY A 291 -16.33 -14.76 -5.84
N GLY A 292 -16.55 -13.73 -6.68
CA GLY A 292 -16.29 -13.78 -8.12
C GLY A 292 -14.86 -14.17 -8.52
N GLY A 293 -13.87 -13.98 -7.64
CA GLY A 293 -12.47 -14.37 -7.89
C GLY A 293 -12.07 -15.74 -7.33
N VAL A 294 -12.93 -16.45 -6.61
CA VAL A 294 -12.61 -17.76 -5.99
C VAL A 294 -12.22 -18.80 -7.03
N GLN A 295 -12.88 -18.81 -8.21
CA GLN A 295 -12.52 -19.75 -9.27
C GLN A 295 -11.11 -19.49 -9.82
N ALA A 296 -10.71 -18.23 -9.98
CA ALA A 296 -9.35 -17.88 -10.43
C ALA A 296 -8.30 -18.26 -9.38
N LEU A 297 -8.60 -18.10 -8.08
CA LEU A 297 -7.75 -18.60 -7.00
C LEU A 297 -7.61 -20.13 -7.06
N SER A 298 -8.70 -20.84 -7.28
CA SER A 298 -8.71 -22.30 -7.42
C SER A 298 -7.87 -22.78 -8.62
N ASN A 299 -8.04 -22.13 -9.78
CA ASN A 299 -7.23 -22.41 -10.98
C ASN A 299 -5.73 -22.20 -10.71
N ARG A 300 -5.38 -21.15 -9.97
CA ARG A 300 -4.00 -20.86 -9.57
C ARG A 300 -3.39 -21.94 -8.69
N VAL A 301 -4.19 -22.60 -7.85
CA VAL A 301 -3.73 -23.73 -7.02
C VAL A 301 -3.50 -24.99 -7.84
N TYR A 302 -4.40 -25.33 -8.76
CA TYR A 302 -4.30 -26.59 -9.53
C TYR A 302 -3.38 -26.52 -10.75
N GLY A 303 -3.12 -25.32 -11.27
CA GLY A 303 -2.25 -25.12 -12.44
C GLY A 303 -0.75 -25.07 -12.13
N ALA A 304 -0.36 -25.16 -10.86
CA ALA A 304 1.00 -24.87 -10.42
C ALA A 304 1.65 -26.02 -9.62
N ASP A 305 2.97 -26.02 -9.56
CA ASP A 305 3.72 -26.97 -8.76
C ASP A 305 3.44 -26.80 -7.26
N ARG A 306 3.54 -27.88 -6.48
CA ARG A 306 3.35 -27.83 -5.01
C ARG A 306 4.27 -26.84 -4.30
N SER A 307 5.45 -26.58 -4.86
CA SER A 307 6.42 -25.63 -4.32
C SER A 307 6.21 -24.19 -4.79
N ASP A 308 5.28 -23.97 -5.71
CA ASP A 308 5.01 -22.65 -6.26
C ASP A 308 4.50 -21.69 -5.18
N ALA A 309 5.18 -20.55 -5.05
CA ALA A 309 4.92 -19.63 -3.96
C ALA A 309 3.55 -18.94 -4.10
N GLY A 310 3.08 -18.69 -5.34
CA GLY A 310 1.80 -18.05 -5.57
C GLY A 310 0.62 -19.01 -5.36
N ALA A 311 0.75 -20.28 -5.73
CA ALA A 311 -0.21 -21.33 -5.42
C ALA A 311 -0.32 -21.55 -3.90
N GLN A 312 0.81 -21.62 -3.21
CA GLN A 312 0.83 -21.72 -1.74
C GLN A 312 0.20 -20.49 -1.07
N PHE A 313 0.34 -19.30 -1.66
CA PHE A 313 -0.34 -18.11 -1.17
C PHE A 313 -1.84 -18.14 -1.48
N ALA A 314 -2.25 -18.57 -2.67
CA ALA A 314 -3.65 -18.73 -3.05
C ALA A 314 -4.40 -19.70 -2.13
N ILE A 315 -3.77 -20.79 -1.66
CA ILE A 315 -4.36 -21.68 -0.64
C ILE A 315 -4.68 -20.92 0.66
N LYS A 316 -3.81 -19.99 1.10
CA LYS A 316 -4.09 -19.17 2.30
C LYS A 316 -5.29 -18.26 2.09
N ILE A 317 -5.36 -17.66 0.91
CA ILE A 317 -6.47 -16.78 0.56
C ILE A 317 -7.79 -17.58 0.46
N LEU A 318 -7.78 -18.78 -0.15
CA LEU A 318 -8.95 -19.67 -0.13
C LEU A 318 -9.38 -20.04 1.29
N ALA A 319 -8.43 -20.25 2.21
CA ALA A 319 -8.72 -20.52 3.63
C ALA A 319 -9.40 -19.32 4.32
N GLN A 320 -8.93 -18.11 4.03
CA GLN A 320 -9.55 -16.87 4.51
C GLN A 320 -10.95 -16.67 3.95
N SER A 321 -11.18 -17.02 2.69
CA SER A 321 -12.46 -16.87 1.97
C SER A 321 -13.40 -18.07 2.11
N SER A 322 -13.24 -18.86 3.18
CA SER A 322 -13.96 -20.14 3.36
C SER A 322 -15.47 -19.99 3.56
N GLU A 323 -15.97 -18.77 3.77
CA GLU A 323 -17.39 -18.43 3.73
C GLU A 323 -18.03 -18.69 2.37
N TYR A 324 -17.24 -18.66 1.28
CA TYR A 324 -17.73 -19.02 -0.05
C TYR A 324 -17.64 -20.53 -0.26
N PRO A 325 -18.74 -21.22 -0.61
CA PRO A 325 -18.74 -22.68 -0.81
C PRO A 325 -17.72 -23.16 -1.85
N ALA A 326 -17.45 -22.37 -2.89
CA ALA A 326 -16.44 -22.69 -3.89
C ALA A 326 -15.01 -22.71 -3.29
N ALA A 327 -14.72 -21.83 -2.34
CA ALA A 327 -13.41 -21.75 -1.69
C ALA A 327 -13.22 -22.93 -0.72
N ALA A 328 -14.25 -23.23 0.08
CA ALA A 328 -14.32 -24.41 0.92
C ALA A 328 -14.05 -25.70 0.12
N ASN A 329 -14.74 -25.87 -1.02
CA ASN A 329 -14.51 -27.01 -1.91
C ASN A 329 -13.09 -27.06 -2.49
N ALA A 330 -12.54 -25.91 -2.89
CA ALA A 330 -11.17 -25.83 -3.39
C ALA A 330 -10.13 -26.22 -2.32
N LEU A 331 -10.35 -25.87 -1.05
CA LEU A 331 -9.49 -26.30 0.07
C LEU A 331 -9.55 -27.81 0.29
N ILE A 332 -10.76 -28.39 0.34
CA ILE A 332 -10.94 -29.84 0.48
C ILE A 332 -10.21 -30.60 -0.64
N ASN A 333 -10.39 -30.15 -1.87
CA ASN A 333 -9.70 -30.72 -3.02
C ASN A 333 -8.17 -30.53 -2.94
N SER A 334 -7.69 -29.43 -2.36
CA SER A 334 -6.26 -29.20 -2.10
C SER A 334 -5.69 -30.18 -1.07
N VAL A 335 -6.47 -30.56 -0.05
CA VAL A 335 -6.12 -31.62 0.91
C VAL A 335 -6.03 -32.97 0.21
N ARG A 336 -7.07 -33.34 -0.53
CA ARG A 336 -7.12 -34.61 -1.28
C ARG A 336 -5.96 -34.77 -2.26
N ALA A 337 -5.55 -33.68 -2.89
CA ALA A 337 -4.41 -33.65 -3.80
C ALA A 337 -3.04 -33.53 -3.09
N SER A 338 -2.99 -33.60 -1.75
CA SER A 338 -1.80 -33.41 -0.91
C SER A 338 -0.99 -32.15 -1.27
N LEU A 339 -1.69 -31.04 -1.57
CA LEU A 339 -1.05 -29.78 -1.95
C LEU A 339 -0.63 -28.94 -0.73
N ILE A 340 -1.11 -29.29 0.47
CA ILE A 340 -0.89 -28.54 1.71
C ILE A 340 0.21 -29.24 2.54
N PRO A 341 1.42 -28.65 2.66
CA PRO A 341 2.47 -29.19 3.51
C PRO A 341 2.13 -29.07 5.00
N ASP A 342 2.57 -30.02 5.82
CA ASP A 342 2.24 -30.08 7.26
C ASP A 342 2.47 -28.77 8.02
N ARG A 343 3.59 -28.09 7.72
CA ARG A 343 3.98 -26.81 8.34
C ARG A 343 3.00 -25.66 8.10
N ARG A 344 2.06 -25.79 7.15
CA ARG A 344 1.09 -24.74 6.80
C ARG A 344 -0.19 -24.82 7.62
N TRP A 345 -0.49 -25.96 8.24
CA TRP A 345 -1.78 -26.18 8.92
C TRP A 345 -2.05 -25.21 10.05
N SER A 346 -1.02 -24.79 10.80
CA SER A 346 -1.19 -23.81 11.89
C SER A 346 -1.55 -22.40 11.40
N GLU A 347 -1.15 -22.03 10.18
CA GLU A 347 -1.54 -20.76 9.58
C GLU A 347 -2.93 -20.88 8.93
N LEU A 348 -3.19 -21.97 8.21
CA LEU A 348 -4.48 -22.21 7.55
C LEU A 348 -5.63 -22.38 8.55
N SER A 349 -5.41 -23.06 9.68
CA SER A 349 -6.42 -23.22 10.70
C SER A 349 -6.83 -21.88 11.31
N ARG A 350 -5.88 -20.96 11.52
CA ARG A 350 -6.16 -19.60 12.01
C ARG A 350 -6.91 -18.74 10.99
N LEU A 351 -6.58 -18.87 9.70
CA LEU A 351 -7.32 -18.22 8.60
C LEU A 351 -8.76 -18.72 8.51
N ILE A 352 -8.98 -20.05 8.58
CA ILE A 352 -10.32 -20.66 8.60
C ILE A 352 -11.08 -20.24 9.86
N ALA A 353 -10.40 -20.16 11.01
CA ALA A 353 -11.02 -19.72 12.26
C ALA A 353 -11.27 -18.21 12.33
N GLY A 354 -10.82 -17.40 11.36
CA GLY A 354 -10.98 -15.94 11.39
C GLY A 354 -10.15 -15.23 12.47
N THR A 355 -9.16 -15.92 13.07
CA THR A 355 -8.22 -15.31 14.04
C THR A 355 -6.99 -14.72 13.37
N TYR A 356 -6.84 -14.93 12.06
CA TYR A 356 -5.78 -14.37 11.25
C TYR A 356 -6.32 -13.92 9.90
N HIS A 357 -5.96 -12.72 9.43
CA HIS A 357 -6.35 -12.17 8.12
C HIS A 357 -5.15 -11.62 7.36
N LEU A 358 -5.16 -11.76 6.04
CA LEU A 358 -4.24 -11.18 5.08
C LEU A 358 -4.94 -10.06 4.32
N GLN A 359 -4.32 -8.89 4.22
CA GLN A 359 -4.86 -7.70 3.53
C GLN A 359 -3.78 -6.82 2.88
N LEU A 360 -4.19 -5.90 2.00
CA LEU A 360 -3.30 -4.99 1.26
C LEU A 360 -2.88 -3.73 2.04
N THR A 361 -3.55 -3.37 3.14
CA THR A 361 -3.32 -2.10 3.85
C THR A 361 -2.92 -2.31 5.32
N SER A 362 -2.14 -1.37 5.87
CA SER A 362 -2.44 -0.83 7.20
C SER A 362 -3.29 0.43 6.96
N SER A 363 -4.33 0.66 7.75
CA SER A 363 -5.39 1.65 7.55
C SER A 363 -4.96 3.13 7.62
N ASP A 364 -3.82 3.52 7.05
CA ASP A 364 -3.16 4.80 7.32
C ASP A 364 -3.32 5.87 6.22
N LEU A 365 -4.18 5.67 5.22
CA LEU A 365 -4.56 6.74 4.27
C LEU A 365 -5.41 7.79 4.99
N GLY A 366 -4.78 8.60 5.84
CA GLY A 366 -5.28 9.89 6.32
C GLY A 366 -6.60 9.86 7.09
N SER A 367 -7.18 8.69 7.38
CA SER A 367 -8.28 8.54 8.32
C SER A 367 -7.75 8.86 9.71
N THR A 368 -7.77 10.15 10.05
CA THR A 368 -7.86 10.57 11.45
C THR A 368 -9.15 9.98 11.99
N ALA A 369 -9.07 8.75 12.51
CA ALA A 369 -10.12 8.13 13.31
C ALA A 369 -11.51 8.26 12.68
N SER A 370 -11.70 7.80 11.44
CA SER A 370 -13.05 7.41 10.99
C SER A 370 -13.46 6.18 11.78
N ASP A 371 -13.88 6.40 13.03
CA ASP A 371 -14.86 5.66 13.80
C ASP A 371 -14.98 4.16 13.49
N ASP A 372 -13.85 3.44 13.45
CA ASP A 372 -13.77 2.00 13.28
C ASP A 372 -14.14 1.31 14.61
N ARG A 373 -15.24 1.77 15.22
CA ARG A 373 -15.87 1.25 16.43
C ARG A 373 -16.52 -0.12 16.19
N ASP A 374 -16.52 -0.60 14.95
CA ASP A 374 -17.13 -1.88 14.58
C ASP A 374 -16.13 -3.04 14.46
N ILE A 375 -14.80 -2.80 14.50
CA ILE A 375 -13.87 -3.92 14.75
C ILE A 375 -13.95 -4.28 16.23
N ARG A 376 -14.86 -5.22 16.53
CA ARG A 376 -15.16 -5.69 17.89
C ARG A 376 -14.00 -6.40 18.59
N SER A 377 -12.96 -6.79 17.86
CA SER A 377 -11.86 -7.61 18.37
C SER A 377 -10.52 -6.87 18.27
N PRO A 378 -9.77 -6.70 19.38
CA PRO A 378 -8.48 -6.02 19.33
C PRO A 378 -7.48 -6.80 18.48
N VAL A 379 -6.77 -6.08 17.61
CA VAL A 379 -5.61 -6.61 16.87
C VAL A 379 -4.48 -6.86 17.88
N LEU A 380 -4.09 -8.12 18.03
CA LEU A 380 -2.97 -8.53 18.90
C LEU A 380 -1.62 -8.27 18.25
N LYS A 381 -1.54 -8.53 16.94
CA LYS A 381 -0.28 -8.49 16.21
C LYS A 381 -0.49 -8.17 14.74
N THR A 382 0.32 -7.26 14.23
CA THR A 382 0.43 -6.97 12.80
C THR A 382 1.78 -7.49 12.29
N ASN A 383 1.76 -8.41 11.33
CA ASN A 383 2.96 -8.88 10.64
C ASN A 383 3.01 -8.25 9.24
N GLN A 384 4.10 -7.57 8.91
CA GLN A 384 4.30 -7.03 7.57
C GLN A 384 5.09 -8.02 6.70
N TYR A 385 4.56 -8.37 5.54
CA TYR A 385 5.19 -9.24 4.55
C TYR A 385 5.60 -8.41 3.35
N ILE A 386 6.89 -8.08 3.29
CA ILE A 386 7.46 -7.38 2.14
C ILE A 386 8.04 -8.41 1.18
N SER A 387 7.53 -8.45 -0.05
CA SER A 387 8.10 -9.21 -1.15
C SER A 387 8.81 -8.24 -2.09
N ARG A 388 10.13 -8.40 -2.26
CA ARG A 388 10.87 -7.69 -3.31
C ARG A 388 10.83 -8.54 -4.56
N THR A 389 10.09 -8.07 -5.55
CA THR A 389 9.86 -8.77 -6.79
C THR A 389 10.32 -7.93 -7.99
N PRO A 390 10.54 -8.52 -9.17
CA PRO A 390 10.86 -7.74 -10.36
C PRO A 390 9.82 -6.66 -10.66
N GLY A 391 8.55 -6.92 -10.32
CA GLY A 391 7.44 -5.97 -10.43
C GLY A 391 7.37 -4.89 -9.33
N GLY A 392 8.43 -4.66 -8.56
CA GLY A 392 8.42 -3.76 -7.41
C GLY A 392 8.12 -4.48 -6.08
N GLY A 393 8.03 -3.69 -5.01
CA GLY A 393 7.74 -4.18 -3.66
C GLY A 393 6.25 -4.45 -3.46
N GLN A 394 5.89 -5.66 -3.00
CA GLN A 394 4.54 -5.95 -2.49
C GLN A 394 4.56 -5.95 -0.97
N VAL A 395 3.67 -5.20 -0.35
CA VAL A 395 3.48 -5.14 1.10
C VAL A 395 2.12 -5.73 1.44
N VAL A 396 2.12 -6.91 2.06
CA VAL A 396 0.90 -7.56 2.56
C VAL A 396 0.95 -7.55 4.08
N TYR A 397 -0.17 -7.27 4.73
CA TYR A 397 -0.29 -7.27 6.18
C TYR A 397 -1.02 -8.52 6.63
N GLY A 398 -0.50 -9.16 7.68
CA GLY A 398 -1.14 -10.25 8.39
C GLY A 398 -1.58 -9.77 9.77
N LEU A 399 -2.89 -9.73 10.00
CA LEU A 399 -3.49 -9.29 11.26
C LEU A 399 -3.89 -10.50 12.09
N GLU A 400 -3.42 -10.56 13.33
CA GLU A 400 -3.82 -11.56 14.32
C GLU A 400 -4.76 -10.92 15.35
N PHE A 401 -5.91 -11.54 15.57
CA PHE A 401 -6.96 -11.04 16.45
C PHE A 401 -7.06 -11.87 17.72
N ALA A 402 -7.49 -11.24 18.83
CA ALA A 402 -7.68 -11.92 20.10
C ALA A 402 -8.83 -12.93 20.09
N SER A 403 -9.83 -12.65 19.26
CA SER A 403 -11.01 -13.47 19.00
C SER A 403 -11.29 -13.44 17.50
N PRO A 404 -11.95 -14.48 16.94
CA PRO A 404 -12.31 -14.46 15.53
C PRO A 404 -13.09 -13.21 15.14
N VAL A 405 -12.82 -12.69 13.94
CA VAL A 405 -13.58 -11.58 13.34
C VAL A 405 -14.47 -12.17 12.25
N LEU A 406 -15.59 -12.76 12.66
CA LEU A 406 -16.53 -13.43 11.77
C LEU A 406 -17.95 -12.92 12.03
N ALA A 407 -18.73 -12.77 10.96
CA ALA A 407 -20.16 -12.54 11.08
C ALA A 407 -20.86 -13.81 11.61
N PRO A 408 -21.98 -13.71 12.34
CA PRO A 408 -22.64 -14.86 12.95
C PRO A 408 -23.01 -15.96 11.93
N ASP A 409 -23.42 -15.58 10.72
CA ASP A 409 -23.77 -16.47 9.62
C ASP A 409 -22.56 -17.18 8.98
N GLN A 410 -21.33 -16.73 9.27
CA GLN A 410 -20.10 -17.35 8.78
C GLN A 410 -19.57 -18.46 9.70
N ILE A 411 -19.99 -18.52 10.96
CA ILE A 411 -19.42 -19.43 11.96
C ILE A 411 -19.75 -20.89 11.62
N LEU A 412 -21.03 -21.22 11.43
CA LEU A 412 -21.46 -22.60 11.17
C LEU A 412 -20.88 -23.17 9.86
N PRO A 413 -20.91 -22.46 8.71
CA PRO A 413 -20.28 -22.96 7.48
C PRO A 413 -18.79 -23.27 7.65
N ARG A 414 -18.06 -22.46 8.45
CA ARG A 414 -16.63 -22.70 8.73
C ARG A 414 -16.42 -23.90 9.64
N MET A 415 -17.29 -24.12 10.63
CA MET A 415 -17.26 -25.34 11.45
C MET A 415 -17.51 -26.60 10.60
N GLU A 416 -18.51 -26.57 9.71
CA GLU A 416 -18.80 -27.67 8.78
C GLU A 416 -17.62 -27.95 7.83
N LEU A 417 -16.96 -26.89 7.34
CA LEU A 417 -15.73 -27.04 6.56
C LEU A 417 -14.63 -27.73 7.38
N ILE A 418 -14.43 -27.34 8.64
CA ILE A 418 -13.40 -27.96 9.49
C ILE A 418 -13.68 -29.45 9.70
N ASP A 419 -14.94 -29.83 9.94
CA ASP A 419 -15.33 -31.25 10.06
C ASP A 419 -15.03 -32.05 8.78
N GLN A 420 -15.35 -31.47 7.61
CA GLN A 420 -15.02 -32.08 6.32
C GLN A 420 -13.51 -32.22 6.14
N LEU A 421 -12.73 -31.20 6.50
CA LEU A 421 -11.27 -31.26 6.43
C LEU A 421 -10.70 -32.31 7.39
N LEU A 422 -11.24 -32.43 8.61
CA LEU A 422 -10.83 -33.44 9.60
C LEU A 422 -11.02 -34.87 9.10
N PHE A 423 -12.07 -35.10 8.29
CA PHE A 423 -12.31 -36.38 7.64
C PHE A 423 -11.27 -36.69 6.54
N GLU A 424 -10.83 -35.67 5.79
CA GLU A 424 -9.94 -35.83 4.64
C GLU A 424 -8.45 -35.84 5.01
N VAL A 425 -8.05 -35.18 6.10
CA VAL A 425 -6.64 -35.09 6.49
C VAL A 425 -6.13 -36.37 7.15
N THR A 426 -4.96 -36.83 6.71
CA THR A 426 -4.23 -37.95 7.33
C THR A 426 -3.14 -37.48 8.30
N SER A 427 -2.69 -36.23 8.17
CA SER A 427 -1.63 -35.65 8.98
C SER A 427 -2.07 -35.40 10.43
N PRO A 428 -1.34 -35.94 11.45
CA PRO A 428 -1.62 -35.65 12.85
C PRO A 428 -1.43 -34.17 13.22
N VAL A 429 -0.57 -33.44 12.50
CA VAL A 429 -0.40 -31.99 12.68
C VAL A 429 -1.64 -31.27 12.19
N ALA A 430 -2.15 -31.63 11.00
CA ALA A 430 -3.37 -31.06 10.45
C ALA A 430 -4.57 -31.25 11.38
N LYS A 431 -4.80 -32.49 11.86
CA LYS A 431 -5.92 -32.82 12.75
C LYS A 431 -5.93 -31.93 14.00
N ARG A 432 -4.80 -31.86 14.68
CA ARG A 432 -4.66 -31.06 15.90
C ARG A 432 -4.93 -29.57 15.67
N GLU A 433 -4.43 -29.01 14.57
CA GLU A 433 -4.61 -27.59 14.29
C GLU A 433 -6.06 -27.28 13.86
N LEU A 434 -6.71 -28.20 13.14
CA LEU A 434 -8.14 -28.10 12.78
C LEU A 434 -9.06 -28.26 14.00
N GLU A 435 -8.78 -29.21 14.90
CA GLU A 435 -9.52 -29.38 16.17
C GLU A 435 -9.50 -28.10 17.02
N LYS A 436 -8.34 -27.44 17.13
CA LYS A 436 -8.23 -26.14 17.82
C LYS A 436 -9.06 -25.05 17.14
N ALA A 437 -9.06 -25.00 15.81
CA ALA A 437 -9.88 -24.04 15.07
C ALA A 437 -11.38 -24.30 15.29
N TYR A 438 -11.80 -25.57 15.31
CA TYR A 438 -13.18 -25.95 15.61
C TYR A 438 -13.58 -25.50 17.01
N GLU A 439 -12.75 -25.79 18.03
CA GLU A 439 -12.98 -25.37 19.42
C GLU A 439 -13.12 -23.86 19.53
N THR A 440 -12.28 -23.10 18.83
CA THR A 440 -12.33 -21.64 18.78
C THR A 440 -13.66 -21.13 18.22
N LEU A 441 -14.13 -21.70 17.11
CA LEU A 441 -15.41 -21.32 16.49
C LEU A 441 -16.61 -21.76 17.31
N TRP A 442 -16.56 -22.93 17.93
CA TRP A 442 -17.61 -23.42 18.81
C TRP A 442 -17.81 -22.53 20.04
N LEU A 443 -16.71 -22.11 20.69
CA LEU A 443 -16.76 -21.17 21.81
C LEU A 443 -17.38 -19.83 21.38
N LEU A 444 -16.98 -19.31 20.22
CA LEU A 444 -17.57 -18.09 19.67
C LEU A 444 -19.08 -18.25 19.40
N ASN A 445 -19.52 -19.37 18.83
CA ASN A 445 -20.94 -19.64 18.58
C ASN A 445 -21.75 -19.61 19.89
N LEU A 446 -21.24 -20.24 20.95
CA LEU A 446 -21.88 -20.21 22.27
C LEU A 446 -21.95 -18.82 22.90
N GLU A 447 -21.00 -17.94 22.58
CA GLU A 447 -21.03 -16.55 23.04
C GLU A 447 -22.08 -15.72 22.31
N GLN A 448 -22.32 -15.97 21.02
CA GLN A 448 -23.34 -15.27 20.22
C GLN A 448 -24.78 -15.69 20.58
N GLU A 449 -24.97 -16.88 21.16
CA GLU A 449 -26.29 -17.37 21.60
C GLU A 449 -26.75 -16.79 22.96
N LYS A 450 -25.87 -16.09 23.69
CA LYS A 450 -26.17 -15.48 24.99
C LYS A 450 -26.61 -14.03 24.84
#